data_AF-A0A2V6TIA9-F1
#
_entry.id   AF-A0A2V6TIA9-F1
#
_cell.length_a   1.000
_cell.length_b   1.000
_cell.length_c   1.000
_cell.angle_alpha   90.00
_cell.angle_beta   90.00
_cell.angle_gamma   90.00
#
_symmetry.space_group_name_H-M   'P 1'
#
loop_
_entity.id
_entity.type
_entity.pdbx_description
1 polymer ?
#
loop_
_entity_poly.entity_id
_entity_poly.type
_entity_poly.pdbx_seq_one_letter_code
_entity_poly.pdbx_strand_id
1 'polypeptide(L)' 'DLVRITLPRGKKIVKVAALSDRRASGTQAALLYEDLTPPPPPREGRILPPVIRAKGLGRPTKRERRLIERLHRF' A
#
# COMPACT_ATOMS: atom_id res chain seq x y z
N ASP A 1 -15.44 23.56 11.21
CA ASP A 1 -15.67 22.15 11.58
C ASP A 1 -14.80 21.23 10.73
N LEU A 2 -14.39 20.07 11.25
CA LEU A 2 -13.52 19.09 10.58
C LEU A 2 -14.22 17.73 10.47
N VAL A 3 -14.31 17.21 9.25
CA VAL A 3 -14.94 15.92 8.96
C VAL A 3 -13.89 14.91 8.53
N ARG A 4 -13.92 13.72 9.16
CA ARG A 4 -13.02 12.60 8.85
C ARG A 4 -13.80 11.50 8.17
N ILE A 5 -13.42 11.17 6.94
CA ILE A 5 -14.14 10.21 6.09
C ILE A 5 -13.23 9.01 5.84
N THR A 6 -13.76 7.79 5.96
CA THR A 6 -13.06 6.57 5.57
C THR A 6 -13.70 6.00 4.31
N LEU A 7 -12.95 6.02 3.21
CA LEU A 7 -13.36 5.47 1.92
C LEU A 7 -12.53 4.21 1.60
N PRO A 8 -13.01 3.32 0.70
CA PRO A 8 -12.22 2.17 0.24
C PRO A 8 -10.86 2.56 -0.35
N ARG A 9 -10.76 3.78 -0.91
CA ARG A 9 -9.52 4.32 -1.52
C ARG A 9 -8.58 5.00 -0.53
N GLY A 10 -9.00 5.21 0.73
CA GLY A 10 -8.20 5.88 1.75
C GLY A 10 -9.02 6.75 2.69
N LYS A 11 -8.34 7.28 3.72
CA LYS A 11 -8.91 8.23 4.67
C LYS A 11 -8.79 9.64 4.10
N LYS A 12 -9.81 10.46 4.31
CA LYS A 12 -9.81 11.89 4.00
C LYS A 12 -10.11 12.73 5.23
N ILE A 13 -9.50 13.90 5.30
CA ILE A 13 -9.79 14.92 6.31
C ILE A 13 -10.16 16.18 5.56
N VAL A 14 -11.39 16.66 5.75
CA VAL A 14 -11.90 17.84 5.05
C VAL A 14 -12.42 18.87 6.04
N LYS A 15 -12.18 20.15 5.76
CA LYS A 15 -12.74 21.26 6.52
C LYS A 15 -13.99 21.76 5.82
N VAL A 16 -15.08 21.89 6.55
CA VAL A 16 -16.35 22.41 6.00
C VAL A 16 -16.20 23.90 5.70
N ALA A 17 -16.42 24.29 4.44
CA ALA A 17 -16.39 25.68 4.00
C ALA A 17 -17.81 26.28 3.91
N ALA A 18 -18.78 25.49 3.44
CA ALA A 18 -20.18 25.92 3.34
C ALA A 18 -21.14 24.72 3.47
N LEU A 19 -22.42 25.01 3.72
CA LEU A 19 -23.51 24.02 3.77
C LEU A 19 -24.42 24.16 2.56
N SER A 20 -25.01 23.04 2.14
CA SER A 20 -25.98 22.98 1.04
C SER A 20 -27.06 21.97 1.39
N ASP A 21 -28.32 22.33 1.14
CA ASP A 21 -29.48 21.47 1.42
C ASP A 21 -29.69 20.38 0.35
N ARG A 22 -29.05 20.53 -0.81
CA ARG A 22 -29.18 19.62 -1.95
C ARG A 22 -27.84 19.04 -2.36
N ARG A 23 -27.88 17.82 -2.90
CA ARG A 23 -26.71 17.15 -3.49
C ARG A 23 -26.41 17.77 -4.86
N ALA A 24 -25.19 18.30 -5.00
CA ALA A 24 -24.72 18.93 -6.23
C ALA A 24 -23.79 18.01 -7.05
N SER A 25 -23.35 18.50 -8.22
CA SER A 25 -22.33 17.84 -9.04
C SER A 25 -20.98 17.81 -8.33
N GLY A 26 -20.06 16.95 -8.80
CA GLY A 26 -18.75 16.77 -8.15
C GLY A 26 -17.93 18.08 -8.06
N THR A 27 -17.98 18.92 -9.08
CA THR A 27 -17.28 20.21 -9.12
C THR A 27 -17.88 21.22 -8.14
N GLN A 28 -19.21 21.30 -8.05
CA GLN A 28 -19.88 22.19 -7.10
C GLN A 28 -19.71 21.72 -5.67
N ALA A 29 -19.80 20.40 -5.42
CA ALA A 29 -19.59 19.82 -4.09
C ALA A 29 -18.15 20.03 -3.58
N ALA A 30 -17.16 20.04 -4.47
CA ALA A 30 -15.76 20.31 -4.11
C ALA A 30 -15.54 21.73 -3.56
N LEU A 31 -16.43 22.69 -3.87
CA LEU A 31 -16.35 24.05 -3.31
C LEU A 31 -16.86 24.14 -1.87
N LEU A 32 -17.60 23.13 -1.39
CA LEU A 32 -18.18 23.14 -0.04
C LEU A 32 -17.18 22.73 1.04
N TYR A 33 -15.99 22.27 0.66
CA TYR A 33 -14.97 21.83 1.61
C TYR A 33 -13.54 22.06 1.11
N GLU A 34 -12.61 22.16 2.05
CA GLU A 34 -11.18 22.21 1.78
C GLU A 34 -10.56 20.84 2.12
N ASP A 35 -9.76 20.24 1.22
CA ASP A 35 -9.11 18.95 1.45
C ASP A 35 -7.79 19.15 2.22
N LEU A 36 -7.78 18.70 3.47
CA LEU A 36 -6.63 18.74 4.38
C LEU A 36 -6.01 17.34 4.54
N THR A 37 -6.28 16.42 3.61
CA THR A 37 -5.74 15.07 3.67
C THR A 37 -4.22 15.11 3.49
N PRO A 38 -3.44 14.55 4.44
CA PRO A 38 -1.99 14.53 4.29
C PRO A 38 -1.59 13.74 3.05
N PRO A 39 -0.54 14.16 2.33
CA PRO A 39 -0.06 13.44 1.17
C PRO A 39 0.34 12.01 1.56
N PRO A 40 0.08 11.02 0.69
CA PRO A 40 0.51 9.65 0.96
C PRO A 40 2.03 9.61 1.16
N PRO A 41 2.55 8.72 2.03
CA PRO A 41 3.98 8.60 2.24
C PRO A 41 4.69 8.30 0.90
N PRO A 42 5.90 8.84 0.70
CA PRO A 42 6.67 8.66 -0.53
C PRO A 42 6.85 7.19 -0.86
N ARG A 43 6.84 6.87 -2.16
CA ARG A 43 6.89 5.49 -2.67
C ARG A 43 8.12 4.72 -2.21
N GLU A 44 9.22 5.41 -1.93
CA GLU A 44 10.47 4.81 -1.42
C GLU A 44 10.25 4.04 -0.10
N GLY A 45 9.34 4.50 0.76
CA GLY A 45 8.98 3.77 1.99
C GLY A 45 7.97 2.64 1.79
N ARG A 46 7.40 2.48 0.58
CA ARG A 46 6.43 1.42 0.26
C ARG A 46 7.08 0.17 -0.31
N ILE A 47 8.25 0.30 -0.93
CA ILE A 47 8.97 -0.82 -1.51
C ILE A 47 9.88 -1.37 -0.41
N LEU A 48 9.42 -2.40 0.28
CA LEU A 48 10.33 -3.19 1.12
C LEU A 48 11.47 -3.70 0.21
N PRO A 49 12.73 -3.62 0.67
CA PRO A 49 13.83 -4.18 -0.11
C PRO A 49 13.50 -5.63 -0.45
N PRO A 50 13.84 -6.10 -1.67
CA PRO A 50 13.60 -7.49 -2.03
C PRO A 50 14.24 -8.38 -0.97
N VAL A 51 13.50 -9.38 -0.49
CA VAL A 51 14.03 -10.36 0.46
C VAL A 51 15.08 -11.21 -0.27
N ILE A 52 16.34 -10.80 -0.19
CA ILE A 52 17.46 -11.56 -0.74
C ILE A 52 17.72 -12.73 0.20
N ARG A 53 17.26 -13.93 -0.16
CA ARG A 53 17.68 -15.17 0.51
C ARG A 53 19.07 -15.54 0.01
N ALA A 54 19.97 -15.91 0.91
CA ALA A 54 21.23 -16.54 0.53
C ALA A 54 20.94 -17.79 -0.32
N LYS A 55 21.78 -18.02 -1.35
CA LYS A 55 21.69 -19.23 -2.18
C LYS A 55 21.77 -20.46 -1.27
N GLY A 56 20.80 -21.35 -1.37
CA GLY A 56 20.72 -22.57 -0.53
C GLY A 56 19.71 -22.51 0.63
N LEU A 57 19.14 -21.35 0.97
CA LEU A 57 18.10 -21.20 2.02
C LEU A 57 16.68 -21.62 1.58
N GLY A 58 16.58 -22.65 0.73
CA GLY A 58 15.30 -23.08 0.18
C GLY A 58 15.45 -24.36 -0.66
N ARG A 59 14.92 -24.34 -1.89
CA ARG A 59 15.11 -25.45 -2.83
C ARG A 59 16.62 -25.70 -3.02
N PRO A 60 17.10 -26.95 -2.84
CA PRO A 60 18.51 -27.27 -3.00
C PRO A 60 19.04 -26.80 -4.35
N THR A 61 20.25 -26.23 -4.35
CA THR A 61 21.00 -25.93 -5.56
C THR A 61 21.31 -27.22 -6.32
N LYS A 62 21.66 -27.10 -7.61
CA LYS A 62 22.03 -28.26 -8.44
C LYS A 62 23.18 -29.09 -7.83
N ARG A 63 24.10 -28.42 -7.11
CA ARG A 63 25.21 -29.08 -6.40
C ARG A 63 24.70 -29.87 -5.19
N GLU A 64 23.89 -29.25 -4.34
CA GLU A 64 23.31 -29.89 -3.15
C GLU A 64 22.40 -31.06 -3.52
N ARG A 65 21.53 -30.90 -4.52
CA ARG A 65 20.68 -31.99 -5.03
C ARG A 65 21.51 -33.21 -5.46
N ARG A 66 22.61 -32.98 -6.20
CA ARG A 66 23.52 -34.06 -6.64
C ARG A 66 24.23 -34.74 -5.47
N LEU A 67 24.53 -34.02 -4.38
CA LEU A 67 25.13 -34.60 -3.19
C LEU A 67 24.12 -35.48 -2.44
N ILE A 68 22.88 -35.01 -2.27
CA ILE A 68 21.79 -35.80 -1.67
C ILE A 68 21.53 -37.06 -2.50
N GLU A 69 21.45 -36.95 -3.84
CA GLU A 69 21.29 -38.08 -4.75
C GLU A 69 22.43 -39.11 -4.66
N ARG A 70 23.66 -38.67 -4.35
CA ARG A 70 24.81 -39.58 -4.14
C ARG A 70 24.77 -40.27 -2.79
N LEU A 71 24.35 -39.56 -1.74
CA LEU A 71 24.24 -40.12 -0.38
C LEU A 71 23.10 -41.16 -0.29
N HIS A 72 22.00 -40.98 -1.02
CA HIS A 72 20.87 -41.91 -1.04
C HIS A 72 21.06 -43.16 -1.93
N ARG A 73 22.22 -43.29 -2.61
CA ARG A 73 22.52 -44.44 -3.49
C ARG A 73 23.40 -45.50 -2.81
N PHE A 74 23.72 -45.32 -1.54
CA PHE A 74 24.26 -46.36 -0.66
C PHE A 74 23.10 -47.04 0.08
#